data_AF-A0A735A443-F1
#
_entry.id   AF-A0A735A443-F1
#
_cell.length_a   1.000
_cell.length_b   1.000
_cell.length_c   1.000
_cell.angle_alpha   90.00
_cell.angle_beta   90.00
_cell.angle_gamma   90.00
#
_symmetry.space_group_name_H-M   'P 1'
#
loop_
_entity.id
_entity.type
_entity.pdbx_description
1 polymer ?
#
loop_
_entity_poly.entity_id
_entity_poly.type
_entity_poly.pdbx_seq_one_letter_code
_entity_poly.pdbx_strand_id
1 'polypeptide(L)'
;MWKNVGDGDIQVVSVTAEAWRFPSATAWCPVGKKVTGGGANCFTPGGSIWLVHSAPAGDNGWVATCDTTKERNASIIVHALCF
;
A
#
# COMPACT_ATOMS: atom_id res chain seq x y z
N MET A 1 2.18 28.13 -10.14
CA MET A 1 3.00 27.48 -11.17
C MET A 1 3.17 26.02 -10.75
N TRP A 2 2.40 25.10 -11.32
CA TRP A 2 2.58 23.67 -11.07
C TRP A 2 3.70 23.19 -12.00
N LYS A 3 4.82 22.75 -11.41
CA LYS A 3 5.94 22.19 -12.16
C LYS A 3 5.59 20.73 -12.45
N ASN A 4 5.36 20.40 -13.72
CA ASN A 4 5.33 19.00 -14.15
C ASN A 4 6.65 18.37 -13.70
N VAL A 5 6.59 17.46 -12.74
CA VAL A 5 7.72 16.60 -12.39
C VAL A 5 7.82 15.64 -13.57
N GLY A 6 8.76 15.95 -14.47
CA GLY A 6 8.86 15.32 -15.78
C GLY A 6 9.13 13.83 -15.72
N ASP A 7 8.66 13.12 -16.76
CA ASP A 7 9.29 12.08 -17.59
C ASP A 7 10.29 11.07 -16.99
N GLY A 8 10.44 10.98 -15.67
CA GLY A 8 11.02 9.80 -15.02
C GLY A 8 9.91 8.78 -14.87
N ASP A 9 10.13 7.55 -15.32
CA ASP A 9 9.16 6.46 -15.30
C ASP A 9 8.68 6.17 -13.87
N ILE A 10 7.61 6.87 -13.44
CA ILE A 10 6.88 6.56 -12.22
C ILE A 10 6.34 5.14 -12.41
N GLN A 11 6.87 4.22 -11.61
CA GLN A 11 6.44 2.83 -11.61
C GLN A 11 5.54 2.59 -10.42
N VAL A 12 4.39 1.97 -10.65
CA VAL A 12 3.54 1.45 -9.58
C VAL A 12 3.95 0.01 -9.27
N VAL A 13 4.31 -0.27 -8.03
CA VAL A 13 4.49 -1.64 -7.53
C VAL A 13 3.38 -1.98 -6.56
N SER A 14 2.93 -3.24 -6.56
CA SER A 14 1.82 -3.68 -5.74
C SER A 14 2.10 -5.03 -5.09
N VAL A 15 1.61 -5.23 -3.87
CA VAL A 15 1.66 -6.52 -3.16
C VAL A 15 0.32 -6.81 -2.51
N THR A 16 -0.08 -8.07 -2.52
CA THR A 16 -1.31 -8.55 -1.89
C THR A 16 -0.97 -9.40 -0.67
N ALA A 17 -1.72 -9.25 0.41
CA ALA A 17 -1.67 -10.14 1.56
C ALA A 17 -3.06 -10.43 2.11
N GLU A 18 -3.18 -11.56 2.79
CA GLU A 18 -4.39 -11.95 3.52
C GLU A 18 -4.02 -12.35 4.94
N ALA A 19 -4.90 -12.07 5.89
CA ALA A 19 -4.72 -12.48 7.28
C ALA A 19 -6.07 -12.61 7.98
N TRP A 20 -6.11 -13.41 9.04
CA TRP A 20 -7.20 -13.40 10.00
C TRP A 20 -7.14 -12.11 10.80
N ARG A 21 -7.97 -11.14 10.39
CA ARG A 21 -7.86 -9.72 10.77
C ARG A 21 -6.46 -9.11 10.52
N PHE A 22 -6.43 -7.78 10.47
CA PHE A 22 -5.19 -7.01 10.36
C PHE A 22 -4.26 -7.36 9.18
N PRO A 23 -4.75 -7.64 7.95
CA PRO A 23 -3.86 -7.90 6.83
C PRO A 23 -2.95 -6.69 6.60
N SER A 24 -1.65 -6.97 6.53
CA SER A 24 -0.60 -5.96 6.40
C SER A 24 0.40 -6.41 5.34
N ALA A 25 0.90 -5.47 4.57
CA ALA A 25 1.98 -5.74 3.61
C ALA A 25 2.81 -4.48 3.36
N THR A 26 3.98 -4.69 2.77
CA THR A 26 4.86 -3.60 2.33
C THR A 26 5.21 -3.78 0.86
N ALA A 27 4.85 -2.79 0.04
CA ALA A 27 5.22 -2.74 -1.37
C ALA A 27 6.60 -2.05 -1.47
N TRP A 28 7.58 -2.74 -2.06
CA TRP A 28 8.96 -2.24 -2.19
C TRP A 28 9.26 -1.80 -3.61
N CYS A 29 9.86 -0.62 -3.74
CA CYS A 29 10.35 -0.12 -5.01
C CYS A 29 11.52 -0.97 -5.52
N PRO A 30 11.69 -1.10 -6.85
CA PRO A 30 12.86 -1.76 -7.43
C PRO A 30 14.16 -1.09 -6.98
N VAL A 31 15.25 -1.86 -7.03
CA VAL A 31 16.59 -1.35 -6.69
C VAL A 31 16.90 -0.09 -7.49
N GLY A 32 17.36 0.95 -6.78
CA GLY A 32 17.71 2.24 -7.38
C GLY A 32 16.57 3.26 -7.44
N LYS A 33 15.32 2.87 -7.15
CA LYS A 33 14.18 3.79 -7.06
C LYS A 33 13.81 4.11 -5.60
N LYS A 34 13.24 5.29 -5.39
CA LYS A 34 12.69 5.74 -4.11
C LYS A 34 11.18 5.74 -4.12
N VAL A 35 10.58 5.55 -2.93
CA VAL A 35 9.14 5.74 -2.76
C VAL A 35 8.83 7.23 -2.70
N THR A 36 7.84 7.65 -3.48
CA THR A 36 7.34 9.03 -3.49
C THR A 36 5.91 9.14 -2.96
N GLY A 37 5.22 8.01 -2.86
CA GLY A 37 3.88 7.89 -2.28
C GLY A 37 3.37 6.46 -2.36
N GLY A 38 2.17 6.25 -1.87
CA GLY A 38 1.51 4.95 -1.91
C GLY A 38 0.14 4.98 -1.25
N GLY A 39 -0.45 3.81 -1.13
CA GLY A 39 -1.75 3.61 -0.51
C GLY A 39 -2.12 2.14 -0.49
N ALA A 40 -3.32 1.81 -0.03
CA ALA A 40 -3.81 0.44 -0.08
C ALA A 40 -5.32 0.35 -0.22
N ASN A 41 -5.75 -0.78 -0.78
CA ASN A 41 -7.15 -1.19 -0.84
C ASN A 41 -7.39 -2.30 0.18
N CYS A 42 -8.46 -2.17 0.95
CA CYS A 42 -8.87 -3.12 1.97
C CYS A 42 -10.12 -3.87 1.51
N PHE A 43 -10.14 -5.20 1.61
CA PHE A 43 -11.29 -6.01 1.23
C PHE A 43 -11.69 -6.97 2.34
N THR A 44 -13.00 -7.11 2.54
CA THR A 44 -13.58 -8.10 3.43
C THR A 44 -14.86 -8.67 2.80
N PRO A 45 -15.17 -9.98 2.94
CA PRO A 45 -16.38 -10.58 2.36
C PRO A 45 -17.72 -10.06 2.94
N GLY A 46 -17.69 -9.16 3.92
CA GLY A 46 -18.89 -8.50 4.45
C GLY A 46 -18.59 -7.70 5.71
N GLY A 47 -19.45 -6.71 5.98
CA GLY A 47 -19.20 -5.68 7.01
C GLY A 47 -18.33 -4.55 6.47
N SER A 48 -17.73 -3.78 7.38
CA SER A 48 -16.83 -2.67 7.06
C SER A 48 -15.38 -3.05 7.35
N ILE A 49 -14.49 -2.61 6.47
CA ILE A 49 -13.03 -2.67 6.61
C ILE A 49 -12.46 -1.30 6.26
N TRP A 50 -11.38 -0.89 6.92
CA TRP A 50 -10.72 0.39 6.68
C TRP A 50 -9.21 0.28 6.84
N LEU A 51 -8.52 1.27 6.31
CA LEU A 51 -7.09 1.46 6.47
C LEU A 51 -6.82 2.00 7.88
N VAL A 52 -6.00 1.31 8.67
CA VAL A 52 -5.57 1.78 10.01
C VAL A 52 -4.15 2.30 10.02
N HIS A 53 -3.34 1.89 9.05
CA HIS A 53 -1.97 2.36 8.88
C HIS A 53 -1.63 2.46 7.40
N SER A 54 -0.94 3.53 7.01
CA SER A 54 -0.47 3.75 5.64
C SER A 54 0.62 4.83 5.64
N ALA A 55 1.86 4.44 5.41
CA ALA A 55 3.02 5.32 5.51
C ALA A 55 4.20 4.81 4.66
N PRO A 56 5.18 5.69 4.37
CA PRO A 56 6.47 5.24 3.85
C PRO A 56 7.13 4.25 4.81
N ALA A 57 7.62 3.14 4.26
CA ALA A 57 8.54 2.22 4.92
C ALA A 57 9.97 2.60 4.53
N GLY A 58 10.53 3.59 5.23
CA GLY A 58 11.82 4.18 4.85
C GLY A 58 11.76 4.87 3.48
N ASP A 59 12.91 4.94 2.80
CA ASP A 59 13.07 5.63 1.51
C ASP A 59 12.60 4.82 0.29
N ASN A 60 12.26 3.54 0.45
CA ASN A 60 12.08 2.61 -0.67
C ASN A 60 10.81 1.75 -0.63
N GLY A 61 9.88 1.98 0.31
CA GLY A 61 8.66 1.18 0.36
C GLY A 61 7.45 1.92 0.91
N TRP A 62 6.28 1.32 0.74
CA TRP A 62 5.03 1.76 1.36
C TRP A 62 4.42 0.62 2.15
N VAL A 63 4.18 0.85 3.45
CA VAL A 63 3.56 -0.12 4.35
C VAL A 63 2.12 0.29 4.63
N ALA A 64 1.22 -0.68 4.65
CA ALA A 64 -0.15 -0.45 5.04
C ALA A 64 -0.76 -1.65 5.78
N THR A 65 -1.76 -1.35 6.61
CA THR A 65 -2.53 -2.31 7.39
C THR A 65 -4.00 -1.93 7.32
N CYS A 66 -4.86 -2.94 7.11
CA CYS A 66 -6.30 -2.77 7.20
C CYS A 66 -6.85 -3.38 8.48
N ASP A 67 -8.03 -2.97 8.92
CA ASP A 67 -8.76 -3.62 9.99
C ASP A 67 -10.26 -3.73 9.68
N THR A 68 -10.89 -4.83 10.13
CA THR A 68 -12.30 -5.15 9.92
C THR A 68 -13.03 -5.35 11.24
N THR A 69 -14.29 -4.94 11.29
CA THR A 69 -15.21 -5.17 12.44
C THR A 69 -15.50 -6.65 12.71
N LYS A 70 -15.11 -7.56 11.81
CA LYS A 70 -15.47 -8.97 11.87
C LYS A 70 -14.24 -9.83 12.09
N GLU A 71 -14.36 -10.85 12.93
CA GLU A 71 -13.34 -11.87 13.09
C GLU A 71 -13.39 -12.82 11.89
N ARG A 72 -12.57 -12.52 10.87
CA ARG A 72 -12.49 -13.29 9.63
C ARG A 72 -11.23 -12.95 8.85
N ASN A 73 -10.98 -13.74 7.80
CA ASN A 73 -10.00 -13.37 6.79
C ASN A 73 -10.44 -12.11 6.03
N ALA A 74 -9.47 -11.22 5.87
CA ALA A 74 -9.54 -10.02 5.05
C ALA A 74 -8.27 -9.92 4.22
N SER A 75 -8.33 -9.13 3.15
CA SER A 75 -7.18 -8.92 2.27
C SER A 75 -6.85 -7.45 2.10
N ILE A 76 -5.59 -7.21 1.78
CA ILE A 76 -5.03 -5.89 1.46
C ILE A 76 -4.26 -5.97 0.15
N ILE A 77 -4.38 -4.93 -0.68
CA ILE A 77 -3.46 -4.67 -1.79
C ILE A 77 -2.77 -3.35 -1.49
N VAL A 78 -1.45 -3.37 -1.31
CA VAL A 78 -0.62 -2.19 -1.03
C VAL A 78 0.08 -1.75 -2.31
N HIS A 79 0.05 -0.46 -2.60
CA HIS A 79 0.65 0.17 -3.77
C HIS A 79 1.74 1.16 -3.34
N ALA A 80 2.87 1.16 -4.05
CA ALA A 80 3.91 2.19 -3.92
C ALA A 80 4.20 2.83 -5.29
N LEU A 81 4.39 4.15 -5.28
CA LEU A 81 4.81 4.96 -6.42
C LEU A 81 6.32 5.16 -6.35
N CYS A 82 7.02 4.60 -7.32
CA CYS A 82 8.48 4.52 -7.34
C CYS A 82 9.06 5.42 -8.42
N PHE A 83 9.97 6.30 -8.02
CA PHE A 83 10.72 7.20 -8.90
C PHE A 83 12.22 6.88 -8.81
#